data_AF-A0A932XF67-F1
#
_entry.id   AF-A0A932XF67-F1
#
_cell.length_a   1.000
_cell.length_b   1.000
_cell.length_c   1.000
_cell.angle_alpha   90.00
_cell.angle_beta   90.00
_cell.angle_gamma   90.00
#
_symmetry.space_group_name_H-M   'P 1'
#
loop_
_entity.id
_entity.type
_entity.pdbx_description
1 polymer ?
#
loop_
_entity_poly.entity_id
_entity_poly.type
_entity_poly.pdbx_seq_one_letter_code
_entity_poly.pdbx_strand_id
1 'polypeptide(L)'
;LDTLSPEETKRFMHHYNFPPFSVGEARRMGSPGRREIGHGALAERALAVVIPEDFPYTLRLVSEAVSSNGSTSMASVCGSTLALMDAGVPIDAPVAGIAMGLVQDSDSDKYAVLTDIQGLEDHLGDMDFKVAGSEHGITALQMDLKIKGLDFDILRQALEQARIGRLFILGKMLEVLPESREALSPHAPRILTVNIDPEKIGKIIGPGGKTIRGMQDKYQVKIDVDEDGTVYISGLNGELAEQARVEIESMTEEVQVGKIYTGQVVRVEAYGAFVNLLPGIDGLVHISQLADYRVNNVEEIANVGDELTTMVIDVDPTGKVRLSRQAVLEGWSAEEARERDRGGSRGGGGDRGGDRGGDRGGDRGGRGGDRGGNRGGGDRRGGRY
;
A
#
# COMPACT_ATOMS: atom_id res chain seq x y z
N LEU A 1 0.82 -16.77 17.02
CA LEU A 1 -0.58 -17.23 16.82
C LEU A 1 -0.62 -18.68 17.21
N ASP A 2 -1.66 -19.13 17.91
CA ASP A 2 -1.78 -20.54 18.30
C ASP A 2 -2.89 -21.17 17.46
N THR A 3 -2.60 -21.40 16.18
CA THR A 3 -3.57 -21.91 15.20
C THR A 3 -2.92 -22.95 14.30
N LEU A 4 -3.72 -23.86 13.77
CA LEU A 4 -3.34 -24.77 12.68
C LEU A 4 -3.50 -24.10 11.30
N SER A 5 -3.85 -22.81 11.27
CA SER A 5 -4.00 -22.01 10.05
C SER A 5 -2.63 -21.67 9.47
N PRO A 6 -2.51 -21.51 8.14
CA PRO A 6 -1.28 -20.97 7.53
C PRO A 6 -1.01 -19.50 7.88
N GLU A 7 -1.91 -18.81 8.59
CA GLU A 7 -1.68 -17.44 9.05
C GLU A 7 -0.58 -17.38 10.13
N GLU A 8 0.56 -16.80 9.77
CA GLU A 8 1.72 -16.65 10.67
C GLU A 8 1.76 -15.28 11.36
N THR A 9 1.03 -14.29 10.83
CA THR A 9 1.07 -12.89 11.30
C THR A 9 -0.31 -12.38 11.66
N LYS A 10 -0.36 -11.40 12.57
CA LYS A 10 -1.60 -10.75 13.00
C LYS A 10 -1.37 -9.26 13.19
N ARG A 11 -1.99 -8.46 12.33
CA ARG A 11 -1.84 -7.00 12.28
C ARG A 11 -2.63 -6.29 13.37
N PHE A 12 -3.83 -6.78 13.68
CA PHE A 12 -4.71 -6.19 14.69
C PHE A 12 -4.83 -7.14 15.89
N MET A 13 -4.42 -6.67 17.07
CA MET A 13 -4.42 -7.46 18.30
C MET A 13 -5.22 -6.73 19.39
N HIS A 14 -6.18 -7.44 19.98
CA HIS A 14 -6.88 -6.96 21.17
C HIS A 14 -6.53 -7.82 22.38
N HIS A 15 -6.03 -7.18 23.42
CA HIS A 15 -5.84 -7.80 24.73
C HIS A 15 -6.83 -7.23 25.72
N TYR A 16 -7.40 -8.10 26.53
CA TYR A 16 -8.37 -7.74 27.55
C TYR A 16 -7.91 -8.29 28.89
N ASN A 17 -7.89 -7.41 29.89
CA ASN A 17 -7.46 -7.72 31.25
C ASN A 17 -8.61 -7.44 32.22
N PHE A 18 -8.85 -8.39 33.12
CA PHE A 18 -9.88 -8.29 34.14
C PHE A 18 -9.27 -8.47 35.54
N PRO A 19 -8.64 -7.41 36.07
CA PRO A 19 -7.99 -7.50 37.37
C PRO A 19 -9.03 -7.73 38.49
N PRO A 20 -8.68 -8.48 39.56
CA PRO A 20 -9.60 -8.78 40.66
C PRO A 20 -10.20 -7.55 41.36
N PHE A 21 -9.45 -6.44 41.42
CA PHE A 21 -9.93 -5.21 42.02
C PHE A 21 -11.13 -4.60 41.28
N SER A 22 -11.34 -4.96 40.01
CA SER A 22 -12.45 -4.46 39.19
C SER A 22 -13.83 -4.84 39.73
N VAL A 23 -13.89 -5.91 40.53
CA VAL A 23 -15.08 -6.39 41.24
C VAL A 23 -14.94 -6.26 42.76
N GLY A 24 -13.94 -5.50 43.23
CA GLY A 24 -13.68 -5.29 44.66
C GLY A 24 -13.03 -6.47 45.37
N GLU A 25 -12.42 -7.42 44.64
CA GLU A 25 -11.78 -8.59 45.24
C GLU A 25 -10.25 -8.45 45.29
N ALA A 26 -9.64 -9.02 46.33
CA ALA A 26 -8.19 -9.17 46.44
C ALA A 26 -7.78 -10.60 46.05
N ARG A 27 -7.33 -10.81 44.81
CA ARG A 27 -6.79 -12.10 44.33
C ARG A 27 -5.42 -11.90 43.68
N ARG A 28 -4.68 -13.01 43.53
CA ARG A 28 -3.36 -13.01 42.88
C ARG A 28 -3.51 -12.70 41.38
N MET A 29 -2.72 -11.75 40.88
CA MET A 29 -2.58 -11.50 39.44
C MET A 29 -1.79 -12.63 38.79
N GLY A 30 -2.29 -13.14 37.67
CA GLY A 30 -1.67 -14.24 36.92
C GLY A 30 -1.84 -14.05 35.42
N SER A 31 -1.54 -15.10 34.66
CA SER A 31 -1.79 -15.11 33.22
C SER A 31 -3.28 -15.00 32.90
N PRO A 32 -3.66 -14.40 31.75
CA PRO A 32 -5.05 -14.27 31.36
C PRO A 32 -5.78 -15.62 31.31
N GLY A 33 -6.96 -15.68 31.91
CA GLY A 33 -7.85 -16.83 31.87
C GLY A 33 -8.65 -16.93 30.57
N ARG A 34 -9.41 -18.02 30.41
CA ARG A 34 -10.24 -18.27 29.21
C ARG A 34 -11.25 -17.16 28.95
N ARG A 35 -11.88 -16.61 30.00
CA ARG A 35 -12.87 -15.53 29.87
C ARG A 35 -12.26 -14.24 29.34
N GLU A 36 -11.06 -13.90 29.82
CA GLU A 36 -10.34 -12.71 29.37
C GLU A 36 -9.95 -12.82 27.89
N ILE A 37 -9.41 -13.98 27.50
CA ILE A 37 -9.11 -14.28 26.09
C ILE A 37 -10.38 -14.23 25.23
N GLY A 38 -11.48 -14.82 25.70
CA GLY A 38 -12.75 -14.83 24.97
C GLY A 38 -13.36 -13.43 24.80
N HIS A 39 -13.32 -12.60 25.83
CA HIS A 39 -13.78 -11.20 25.76
C HIS A 39 -12.90 -10.37 24.83
N GLY A 40 -11.57 -10.52 24.91
CA GLY A 40 -10.64 -9.86 24.00
C GLY A 40 -10.89 -10.26 22.54
N ALA A 41 -11.08 -11.55 22.28
CA ALA A 41 -11.40 -12.05 20.93
C ALA A 41 -12.75 -11.54 20.40
N LEU A 42 -13.77 -11.40 21.26
CA LEU A 42 -15.05 -10.82 20.86
C LEU A 42 -14.89 -9.35 20.46
N ALA A 43 -14.19 -8.56 21.27
CA ALA A 43 -13.93 -7.16 20.96
C ALA A 43 -13.06 -7.00 19.70
N GLU A 44 -12.07 -7.88 19.54
CA GLU A 44 -11.22 -7.91 18.36
C GLU A 44 -12.04 -8.17 17.09
N ARG A 45 -12.89 -9.19 17.08
CA ARG A 45 -13.76 -9.51 15.94
C ARG A 45 -14.72 -8.37 15.61
N ALA A 46 -15.25 -7.70 16.63
CA ALA A 46 -16.15 -6.57 16.44
C ALA A 46 -15.49 -5.38 15.75
N LEU A 47 -14.19 -5.17 15.96
CA LEU A 47 -13.45 -4.01 15.47
C LEU A 47 -12.65 -4.30 14.20
N ALA A 48 -12.18 -5.53 14.01
CA ALA A 48 -11.35 -5.91 12.87
C ALA A 48 -11.99 -5.57 11.51
N VAL A 49 -13.33 -5.58 11.44
CA VAL A 49 -14.12 -5.29 10.23
C VAL A 49 -14.06 -3.82 9.82
N VAL A 50 -13.72 -2.91 10.74
CA VAL A 50 -13.62 -1.46 10.46
C VAL A 50 -12.18 -0.95 10.46
N ILE A 51 -11.20 -1.85 10.54
CA ILE A 51 -9.79 -1.48 10.46
C ILE A 51 -9.41 -1.39 8.97
N PRO A 52 -8.92 -0.23 8.50
CA PRO A 52 -8.52 -0.03 7.10
C PRO A 52 -7.36 -0.96 6.72
N GLU A 53 -7.39 -1.52 5.51
CA GLU A 53 -6.30 -2.39 5.01
C GLU A 53 -5.03 -1.61 4.67
N ASP A 54 -5.18 -0.39 4.17
CA ASP A 54 -4.12 0.51 3.66
C ASP A 54 -3.39 1.31 4.75
N PHE A 55 -3.74 1.09 6.03
CA PHE A 55 -3.07 1.76 7.14
C PHE A 55 -1.83 0.96 7.60
N PRO A 56 -0.59 1.43 7.37
CA PRO A 56 0.62 0.59 7.39
C PRO A 56 1.16 0.33 8.81
N TYR A 57 0.27 0.14 9.78
CA TYR A 57 0.59 -0.04 11.20
C TYR A 57 0.11 -1.39 11.72
N THR A 58 0.90 -1.95 12.63
CA THR A 58 0.43 -2.98 13.55
C THR A 58 -0.30 -2.31 14.71
N LEU A 59 -1.52 -2.74 14.98
CA LEU A 59 -2.39 -2.15 15.99
C LEU A 59 -2.48 -3.09 17.18
N ARG A 60 -2.15 -2.58 18.37
CA ARG A 60 -2.34 -3.28 19.63
C ARG A 60 -3.22 -2.46 20.55
N LEU A 61 -4.37 -3.02 20.90
CA LEU A 61 -5.25 -2.50 21.93
C LEU A 61 -5.13 -3.32 23.20
N VAL A 62 -5.16 -2.64 24.33
CA VAL A 62 -5.23 -3.27 25.65
C VAL A 62 -6.38 -2.62 26.39
N SER A 63 -7.42 -3.39 26.67
CA SER A 63 -8.54 -2.95 27.48
C SER A 63 -8.36 -3.43 28.91
N GLU A 64 -8.24 -2.49 29.84
CA GLU A 64 -8.13 -2.75 31.27
C GLU A 64 -9.50 -2.50 31.92
N ALA A 65 -10.15 -3.56 32.42
CA ALA A 65 -11.40 -3.41 33.14
C ALA A 65 -11.13 -2.88 34.55
N VAL A 66 -11.28 -1.56 34.75
CA VAL A 66 -11.05 -0.94 36.06
C VAL A 66 -12.22 -1.14 37.05
N SER A 67 -13.42 -1.36 36.53
CA SER A 67 -14.65 -1.60 37.30
C SER A 67 -15.61 -2.45 36.48
N SER A 68 -16.35 -3.34 37.13
CA SER A 68 -17.30 -4.23 36.46
C SER A 68 -18.58 -4.43 37.25
N ASN A 69 -19.71 -3.98 36.70
CA ASN A 69 -21.05 -4.37 37.13
C ASN A 69 -21.98 -4.73 35.96
N GLY A 70 -21.45 -4.78 34.74
CA GLY A 70 -22.16 -5.10 33.51
C GLY A 70 -21.20 -5.66 32.47
N SER A 71 -21.51 -5.54 31.18
CA SER A 71 -20.66 -6.12 30.14
C SER A 71 -19.42 -5.27 29.85
N THR A 72 -18.33 -5.60 30.54
CA THR A 72 -17.01 -5.02 30.26
C THR A 72 -16.49 -5.36 28.87
N SER A 73 -16.91 -6.48 28.26
CA SER A 73 -16.53 -6.80 26.88
C SER A 73 -17.13 -5.82 25.86
N MET A 74 -18.37 -5.36 26.07
CA MET A 74 -18.97 -4.32 25.24
C MET A 74 -18.40 -2.93 25.54
N ALA A 75 -18.10 -2.65 26.82
CA ALA A 75 -17.35 -1.46 27.19
C ALA A 75 -15.96 -1.42 26.52
N SER A 76 -15.29 -2.58 26.40
CA SER A 76 -14.01 -2.70 25.68
C SER A 76 -14.15 -2.37 24.20
N VAL A 77 -15.23 -2.76 23.53
CA VAL A 77 -15.50 -2.36 22.14
C VAL A 77 -15.60 -0.83 22.05
N CYS A 78 -16.48 -0.22 22.85
CA CYS A 78 -16.69 1.23 22.84
C CYS A 78 -15.41 2.02 23.16
N GLY A 79 -14.69 1.62 24.21
CA GLY A 79 -13.43 2.25 24.61
C GLY A 79 -12.33 2.07 23.57
N SER A 80 -12.27 0.90 22.93
CA SER A 80 -11.28 0.64 21.88
C SER A 80 -11.56 1.44 20.61
N THR A 81 -12.83 1.63 20.23
CA THR A 81 -13.23 2.52 19.14
C THR A 81 -12.70 3.94 19.39
N LEU A 82 -12.99 4.49 20.57
CA LEU A 82 -12.51 5.82 20.94
C LEU A 82 -10.97 5.89 20.97
N ALA A 83 -10.30 4.86 21.49
CA ALA A 83 -8.84 4.82 21.53
C ALA A 83 -8.20 4.75 20.13
N LEU A 84 -8.81 4.02 19.19
CA LEU A 84 -8.38 3.98 17.79
C LEU A 84 -8.54 5.36 17.13
N MET A 85 -9.70 5.97 17.30
CA MET A 85 -9.99 7.32 16.77
C MET A 85 -9.05 8.37 17.35
N ASP A 86 -8.80 8.33 18.67
CA ASP A 86 -7.89 9.26 19.36
C ASP A 86 -6.43 9.05 18.95
N ALA A 87 -6.03 7.80 18.68
CA ALA A 87 -4.70 7.50 18.15
C ALA A 87 -4.50 7.92 16.68
N GLY A 88 -5.55 8.38 16.01
CA GLY A 88 -5.55 8.80 14.61
C GLY A 88 -5.64 7.64 13.61
N VAL A 89 -6.18 6.49 14.03
CA VAL A 89 -6.45 5.38 13.13
C VAL A 89 -7.71 5.71 12.31
N PRO A 90 -7.64 5.72 10.97
CA PRO A 90 -8.78 6.07 10.13
C PRO A 90 -9.72 4.87 9.97
N ILE A 91 -10.46 4.54 11.03
CA ILE A 91 -11.47 3.46 10.99
C ILE A 91 -12.63 3.81 10.06
N ASP A 92 -13.17 2.82 9.35
CA ASP A 92 -14.24 3.04 8.36
C ASP A 92 -15.54 3.57 8.99
N ALA A 93 -15.85 3.10 10.20
CA ALA A 93 -16.99 3.55 10.98
C ALA A 93 -16.77 3.30 12.48
N PRO A 94 -17.28 4.18 13.36
CA PRO A 94 -17.23 3.96 14.80
C PRO A 94 -18.17 2.82 15.20
N VAL A 95 -17.69 1.94 16.09
CA VAL A 95 -18.40 0.75 16.56
C VAL A 95 -18.74 0.88 18.04
N ALA A 96 -20.00 0.61 18.40
CA ALA A 96 -20.44 0.50 19.78
C ALA A 96 -20.90 -0.93 20.09
N GLY A 97 -20.85 -1.31 21.37
CA GLY A 97 -21.34 -2.58 21.87
C GLY A 97 -22.43 -2.39 22.92
N ILE A 98 -23.36 -3.33 23.01
CA ILE A 98 -24.34 -3.40 24.09
C ILE A 98 -24.59 -4.84 24.52
N ALA A 99 -24.85 -5.05 25.81
CA ALA A 99 -25.28 -6.32 26.35
C ALA A 99 -26.77 -6.30 26.68
N MET A 100 -27.42 -7.40 26.37
CA MET A 100 -28.86 -7.56 26.43
C MET A 100 -29.18 -8.85 27.16
N GLY A 101 -30.31 -8.87 27.84
CA GLY A 101 -30.80 -10.05 28.55
C GLY A 101 -32.22 -10.40 28.15
N LEU A 102 -32.62 -11.62 28.46
CA LEU A 102 -34.01 -12.05 28.43
C LEU A 102 -34.35 -12.72 29.74
N VAL A 103 -35.52 -12.39 30.28
CA VAL A 103 -36.16 -13.15 31.34
C VAL A 103 -37.50 -13.65 30.80
N GLN A 104 -37.76 -14.94 30.94
CA GLN A 104 -38.99 -15.59 30.53
C GLN A 104 -39.59 -16.33 31.72
N ASP A 105 -40.88 -16.17 31.92
CA ASP A 105 -41.61 -16.95 32.91
C ASP A 105 -41.75 -18.40 32.43
N SER A 106 -41.41 -19.38 33.27
CA SER A 106 -41.56 -20.80 32.92
C SER A 106 -43.01 -21.25 32.92
N ASP A 107 -43.88 -20.56 33.67
CA ASP A 107 -45.27 -20.93 33.90
C ASP A 107 -46.25 -20.06 33.07
N SER A 108 -45.75 -19.07 32.32
CA SER A 108 -46.55 -18.24 31.42
C SER A 108 -45.79 -17.79 30.18
N ASP A 109 -46.50 -17.33 29.13
CA ASP A 109 -45.87 -16.81 27.90
C ASP A 109 -45.28 -15.40 28.05
N LYS A 110 -45.04 -14.93 29.28
CA LYS A 110 -44.51 -13.59 29.54
C LYS A 110 -42.99 -13.59 29.46
N TYR A 111 -42.45 -12.55 28.84
CA TYR A 111 -41.02 -12.31 28.78
C TYR A 111 -40.69 -10.82 28.87
N ALA A 112 -39.46 -10.51 29.22
CA ALA A 112 -38.90 -9.17 29.22
C ALA A 112 -37.49 -9.17 28.61
N VAL A 113 -37.27 -8.30 27.62
CA VAL A 113 -35.95 -8.03 27.07
C VAL A 113 -35.33 -6.89 27.87
N LEU A 114 -34.16 -7.16 28.45
CA LEU A 114 -33.40 -6.22 29.26
C LEU A 114 -32.30 -5.56 28.42
N THR A 115 -32.09 -4.26 28.63
CA THR A 115 -31.06 -3.47 27.94
C THR A 115 -29.98 -3.04 28.90
N ASP A 116 -28.73 -3.22 28.49
CA ASP A 116 -27.54 -2.91 29.29
C ASP A 116 -27.54 -3.62 30.65
N ILE A 117 -27.58 -4.96 30.58
CA ILE A 117 -27.75 -5.80 31.76
C ILE A 117 -26.60 -5.67 32.76
N GLN A 118 -26.98 -5.69 34.03
CA GLN A 118 -26.06 -5.84 35.15
C GLN A 118 -25.64 -7.29 35.33
N GLY A 119 -24.55 -7.51 36.08
CA GLY A 119 -24.07 -8.87 36.39
C GLY A 119 -25.11 -9.75 37.10
N LEU A 120 -26.00 -9.16 37.91
CA LEU A 120 -27.09 -9.88 38.55
C LEU A 120 -28.18 -10.32 37.56
N GLU A 121 -28.52 -9.44 36.61
CA GLU A 121 -29.52 -9.71 35.57
C GLU A 121 -29.01 -10.76 34.58
N ASP A 122 -27.72 -10.73 34.23
CA ASP A 122 -27.05 -11.80 33.48
C ASP A 122 -27.13 -13.13 34.24
N HIS A 123 -26.76 -13.15 35.52
CA HIS A 123 -26.74 -14.38 36.30
C HIS A 123 -28.12 -15.05 36.39
N LEU A 124 -29.16 -14.25 36.60
CA LEU A 124 -30.54 -14.73 36.79
C LEU A 124 -31.35 -14.85 35.49
N GLY A 125 -30.90 -14.25 34.39
CA GLY A 125 -31.59 -14.28 33.11
C GLY A 125 -31.48 -15.60 32.36
N ASP A 126 -32.42 -15.81 31.44
CA ASP A 126 -32.59 -17.02 30.61
C ASP A 126 -31.76 -16.99 29.32
N MET A 127 -31.35 -15.79 28.90
CA MET A 127 -30.44 -15.55 27.79
C MET A 127 -29.63 -14.30 28.07
N ASP A 128 -28.34 -14.32 27.74
CA ASP A 128 -27.54 -13.12 27.53
C ASP A 128 -27.02 -13.07 26.10
N PHE A 129 -27.11 -11.90 25.47
CA PHE A 129 -26.50 -11.70 24.16
C PHE A 129 -25.86 -10.33 24.07
N LYS A 130 -24.76 -10.28 23.32
CA LYS A 130 -23.90 -9.12 23.16
C LYS A 130 -23.86 -8.78 21.69
N VAL A 131 -24.19 -7.53 21.37
CA VAL A 131 -24.26 -7.03 20.01
C VAL A 131 -23.31 -5.87 19.87
N ALA A 132 -22.37 -5.97 18.93
CA ALA A 132 -21.49 -4.89 18.53
C ALA A 132 -21.69 -4.53 17.06
N GLY A 133 -21.52 -3.25 16.72
CA GLY A 133 -21.71 -2.78 15.36
C GLY A 133 -21.68 -1.27 15.21
N SER A 134 -21.62 -0.82 13.97
CA SER A 134 -21.75 0.59 13.61
C SER A 134 -23.22 0.95 13.37
N GLU A 135 -23.45 2.15 12.85
CA GLU A 135 -24.76 2.56 12.36
C GLU A 135 -25.24 1.76 11.14
N HIS A 136 -24.30 1.22 10.35
CA HIS A 136 -24.60 0.50 9.12
C HIS A 136 -24.93 -0.98 9.33
N GLY A 137 -24.53 -1.57 10.46
CA GLY A 137 -24.74 -3.00 10.68
C GLY A 137 -24.11 -3.54 11.94
N ILE A 138 -24.29 -4.85 12.13
CA ILE A 138 -23.69 -5.63 13.22
C ILE A 138 -22.33 -6.15 12.74
N THR A 139 -21.29 -5.95 13.54
CA THR A 139 -19.94 -6.49 13.27
C THR A 139 -19.65 -7.74 14.09
N ALA A 140 -20.26 -7.88 15.27
CA ALA A 140 -20.20 -9.10 16.06
C ALA A 140 -21.48 -9.35 16.86
N LEU A 141 -21.84 -10.62 16.97
CA LEU A 141 -22.94 -11.11 17.78
C LEU A 141 -22.47 -12.32 18.59
N GLN A 142 -22.65 -12.28 19.90
CA GLN A 142 -22.46 -13.43 20.78
C GLN A 142 -23.76 -13.66 21.53
N MET A 143 -24.20 -14.91 21.64
CA MET A 143 -25.44 -15.28 22.34
C MET A 143 -25.17 -16.53 23.16
N ASP A 144 -25.59 -16.51 24.42
CA ASP A 144 -25.60 -17.67 25.31
C ASP A 144 -27.04 -17.89 25.78
N LEU A 145 -27.56 -19.09 25.48
CA LEU A 145 -28.93 -19.49 25.77
C LEU A 145 -28.91 -20.49 26.91
N LYS A 146 -29.60 -20.17 28.01
CA LYS A 146 -29.77 -21.10 29.15
C LYS A 146 -31.05 -21.91 29.04
N ILE A 147 -31.94 -21.54 28.12
CA ILE A 147 -33.19 -22.22 27.79
C ILE A 147 -33.11 -23.00 26.48
N LYS A 148 -34.06 -23.92 26.27
CA LYS A 148 -34.04 -24.88 25.15
C LYS A 148 -34.33 -24.26 23.77
N GLY A 149 -34.88 -23.06 23.71
CA GLY A 149 -35.22 -22.41 22.45
C GLY A 149 -35.70 -20.98 22.66
N LEU A 150 -35.62 -20.19 21.59
CA LEU A 150 -36.04 -18.80 21.55
C LEU A 150 -36.96 -18.63 20.33
N ASP A 151 -38.11 -18.00 20.54
CA ASP A 151 -39.01 -17.65 19.45
C ASP A 151 -38.39 -16.58 18.53
N PHE A 152 -38.62 -16.69 17.22
CA PHE A 152 -38.05 -15.77 16.24
C PHE A 152 -38.55 -14.33 16.40
N ASP A 153 -39.78 -14.14 16.88
CA ASP A 153 -40.33 -12.81 17.13
C ASP A 153 -39.68 -12.16 18.35
N ILE A 154 -39.40 -12.93 19.39
CA ILE A 154 -38.64 -12.47 20.57
C ILE A 154 -37.23 -12.06 20.14
N LEU A 155 -36.55 -12.89 19.33
CA LEU A 155 -35.22 -12.56 18.82
C LEU A 155 -35.21 -11.26 18.00
N ARG A 156 -36.21 -11.07 17.13
CA ARG A 156 -36.33 -9.85 16.32
C ARG A 156 -36.52 -8.62 17.20
N GLN A 157 -37.40 -8.69 18.19
CA GLN A 157 -37.60 -7.61 19.15
C GLN A 157 -36.32 -7.30 19.92
N ALA A 158 -35.63 -8.35 20.39
CA ALA A 158 -34.41 -8.20 21.16
C ALA A 158 -33.29 -7.54 20.35
N LEU A 159 -33.12 -7.92 19.09
CA LEU A 159 -32.15 -7.30 18.18
C LEU A 159 -32.49 -5.84 17.85
N GLU A 160 -33.77 -5.50 17.67
CA GLU A 160 -34.16 -4.10 17.44
C GLU A 160 -33.93 -3.24 18.69
N GLN A 161 -34.28 -3.75 19.87
CA GLN A 161 -34.01 -3.06 21.14
C GLN A 161 -32.49 -2.89 21.36
N ALA A 162 -31.69 -3.90 20.99
CA ALA A 162 -30.23 -3.81 20.99
C ALA A 162 -29.71 -2.77 20.00
N ARG A 163 -30.29 -2.67 18.79
CA ARG A 163 -29.92 -1.65 17.79
C ARG A 163 -30.16 -0.25 18.35
N ILE A 164 -31.32 0.00 18.94
CA ILE A 164 -31.66 1.30 19.56
C ILE A 164 -30.65 1.65 20.67
N GLY A 165 -30.40 0.73 21.59
CA GLY A 165 -29.45 0.95 22.69
C GLY A 165 -28.01 1.15 22.20
N ARG A 166 -27.56 0.37 21.21
CA ARG A 166 -26.24 0.51 20.59
C ARG A 166 -26.07 1.88 19.93
N LEU A 167 -27.06 2.36 19.19
CA LEU A 167 -27.01 3.68 18.55
C LEU A 167 -27.03 4.82 19.57
N PHE A 168 -27.75 4.64 20.68
CA PHE A 168 -27.70 5.59 21.79
C PHE A 168 -26.28 5.71 22.38
N ILE A 169 -25.62 4.57 22.65
CA ILE A 169 -24.23 4.54 23.14
C ILE A 169 -23.29 5.17 22.12
N LEU A 170 -23.44 4.82 20.84
CA LEU A 170 -22.64 5.38 19.75
C LEU A 170 -22.77 6.90 19.70
N GLY A 171 -23.99 7.43 19.79
CA GLY A 171 -24.24 8.87 19.87
C GLY A 171 -23.48 9.53 21.03
N LYS A 172 -23.47 8.90 22.21
CA LYS A 172 -22.70 9.41 23.37
C LYS A 172 -21.18 9.35 23.18
N MET A 173 -20.67 8.36 22.46
CA MET A 173 -19.26 8.32 22.09
C MET A 173 -18.90 9.48 21.14
N LEU A 174 -19.75 9.72 20.14
CA LEU A 174 -19.53 10.76 19.12
C LEU A 174 -19.73 12.18 19.65
N GLU A 175 -20.51 12.37 20.72
CA GLU A 175 -20.55 13.65 21.46
C GLU A 175 -19.16 14.03 22.02
N VAL A 176 -18.29 13.06 22.32
CA VAL A 176 -16.94 13.28 22.87
C VAL A 176 -15.89 13.35 21.76
N LEU A 177 -15.94 12.42 20.81
CA LEU A 177 -15.00 12.35 19.70
C LEU A 177 -15.78 12.02 18.41
N PRO A 178 -16.16 13.03 17.61
CA PRO A 178 -17.02 12.84 16.44
C PRO A 178 -16.37 12.04 15.31
N GLU A 179 -15.05 12.15 15.15
CA GLU A 179 -14.27 11.55 14.07
C GLU A 179 -12.86 11.18 14.54
N SER A 180 -12.20 10.29 13.78
CA SER A 180 -10.79 9.97 14.01
C SER A 180 -9.92 11.21 13.83
N ARG A 181 -8.87 11.35 14.66
CA ARG A 181 -7.91 12.44 14.50
C ARG A 181 -7.16 12.30 13.17
N GLU A 182 -6.96 13.42 12.48
CA GLU A 182 -6.20 13.44 11.21
C GLU A 182 -4.72 13.06 11.39
N ALA A 183 -4.14 13.41 12.54
CA ALA A 183 -2.73 13.20 12.81
C ALA A 183 -2.51 12.12 13.88
N LEU A 184 -1.64 11.15 13.60
CA LEU A 184 -1.15 10.22 14.62
C LEU A 184 -0.36 10.96 15.70
N SER A 185 -0.29 10.34 16.88
CA SER A 185 0.50 10.82 18.01
C SER A 185 1.95 11.19 17.60
N PRO A 186 2.53 12.29 18.12
CA PRO A 186 3.93 12.64 17.89
C PRO A 186 4.93 11.57 18.36
N HIS A 187 4.50 10.72 19.30
CA HIS A 187 5.31 9.63 19.85
C HIS A 187 5.12 8.31 19.10
N ALA A 188 4.13 8.24 18.19
CA ALA A 188 3.97 7.09 17.33
C ALA A 188 5.04 7.13 16.22
N PRO A 189 5.62 5.99 15.83
CA PRO A 189 6.47 5.92 14.66
C PRO A 189 5.72 6.44 13.43
N ARG A 190 6.38 7.21 12.58
CA ARG A 190 5.85 7.57 11.25
C ARG A 190 6.26 6.47 10.29
N ILE A 191 5.29 5.96 9.54
CA ILE A 191 5.52 4.98 8.47
C ILE A 191 5.13 5.66 7.17
N LEU A 192 6.12 5.93 6.33
CA LEU A 192 5.94 6.45 4.99
C LEU A 192 6.01 5.28 4.02
N THR A 193 5.06 5.25 3.10
CA THR A 193 5.00 4.22 2.06
C THR A 193 5.37 4.85 0.73
N VAL A 194 6.28 4.21 -0.01
CA VAL A 194 6.66 4.59 -1.37
C VAL A 194 6.48 3.37 -2.26
N ASN A 195 5.89 3.55 -3.43
CA ASN A 195 5.80 2.50 -4.44
C ASN A 195 6.89 2.73 -5.50
N ILE A 196 7.66 1.68 -5.79
CA ILE A 196 8.73 1.69 -6.79
C ILE A 196 8.53 0.56 -7.79
N ASP A 197 9.20 0.66 -8.93
CA ASP A 197 9.24 -0.45 -9.89
C ASP A 197 9.96 -1.68 -9.26
N PRO A 198 9.35 -2.88 -9.26
CA PRO A 198 9.95 -4.11 -8.75
C PRO A 198 11.34 -4.42 -9.31
N GLU A 199 11.64 -4.03 -10.55
CA GLU A 199 12.96 -4.24 -11.17
C GLU A 199 14.07 -3.44 -10.47
N LYS A 200 13.71 -2.38 -9.75
CA LYS A 200 14.66 -1.48 -9.05
C LYS A 200 14.88 -1.83 -7.59
N ILE A 201 14.16 -2.81 -7.03
CA ILE A 201 14.36 -3.27 -5.65
C ILE A 201 15.84 -3.61 -5.39
N GLY A 202 16.49 -4.26 -6.36
CA GLY A 202 17.92 -4.62 -6.28
C GLY A 202 18.85 -3.42 -6.11
N LYS A 203 18.51 -2.25 -6.67
CA LYS A 203 19.31 -1.02 -6.54
C LYS A 203 19.23 -0.42 -5.13
N ILE A 204 18.04 -0.45 -4.52
CA ILE A 204 17.83 0.08 -3.18
C ILE A 204 18.50 -0.81 -2.14
N ILE A 205 18.31 -2.14 -2.23
CA ILE A 205 18.94 -3.09 -1.31
C ILE A 205 20.48 -2.99 -1.44
N GLY A 206 20.97 -2.91 -2.67
CA GLY A 206 22.39 -2.92 -2.98
C GLY A 206 23.06 -4.28 -2.70
N PRO A 207 24.35 -4.44 -3.02
CA PRO A 207 25.06 -5.70 -2.86
C PRO A 207 25.11 -6.14 -1.39
N GLY A 208 24.40 -7.22 -1.05
CA GLY A 208 24.33 -7.76 0.30
C GLY A 208 23.55 -6.90 1.31
N GLY A 209 22.66 -6.01 0.85
CA GLY A 209 21.86 -5.15 1.74
C GLY A 209 22.62 -3.95 2.30
N LYS A 210 23.82 -3.64 1.78
CA LYS A 210 24.66 -2.56 2.30
C LYS A 210 24.02 -1.17 2.15
N THR A 211 23.31 -0.93 1.06
CA THR A 211 22.73 0.38 0.78
C THR A 211 21.54 0.66 1.69
N ILE A 212 20.62 -0.30 1.83
CA ILE A 212 19.53 -0.21 2.83
C ILE A 212 20.08 -0.03 4.25
N ARG A 213 21.03 -0.87 4.68
CA ARG A 213 21.59 -0.75 6.04
C ARG A 213 22.26 0.61 6.26
N GLY A 214 22.99 1.12 5.26
CA GLY A 214 23.59 2.45 5.32
C GLY A 214 22.57 3.57 5.46
N MET A 215 21.43 3.49 4.75
CA MET A 215 20.33 4.45 4.90
C MET A 215 19.64 4.33 6.26
N GLN A 216 19.40 3.10 6.73
CA GLN A 216 18.81 2.85 8.05
C GLN A 216 19.66 3.44 9.18
N ASP A 217 20.98 3.25 9.12
CA ASP A 217 21.92 3.77 10.11
C ASP A 217 22.04 5.30 10.03
N LYS A 218 22.08 5.86 8.82
CA LYS A 218 22.21 7.31 8.57
C LYS A 218 20.99 8.09 9.08
N TYR A 219 19.79 7.60 8.79
CA TYR A 219 18.54 8.28 9.11
C TYR A 219 17.87 7.77 10.39
N GLN A 220 18.43 6.72 11.03
CA GLN A 220 17.83 6.06 12.19
C GLN A 220 16.39 5.60 11.93
N VAL A 221 16.16 5.05 10.74
CA VAL A 221 14.87 4.54 10.27
C VAL A 221 14.99 3.04 9.97
N LYS A 222 13.86 2.34 9.95
CA LYS A 222 13.76 0.97 9.47
C LYS A 222 13.06 0.96 8.11
N ILE A 223 13.73 0.39 7.13
CA ILE A 223 13.26 0.29 5.74
C ILE A 223 12.97 -1.17 5.46
N ASP A 224 11.72 -1.51 5.17
CA ASP A 224 11.29 -2.83 4.72
C ASP A 224 10.79 -2.70 3.27
N VAL A 225 11.17 -3.64 2.40
CA VAL A 225 10.82 -3.64 0.97
C VAL A 225 10.12 -4.95 0.65
N ASP A 226 8.89 -4.87 0.15
CA ASP A 226 8.11 -6.00 -0.31
C ASP A 226 8.43 -6.35 -1.78
N GLU A 227 8.11 -7.58 -2.17
CA GLU A 227 8.38 -8.11 -3.52
C GLU A 227 7.55 -7.42 -4.62
N ASP A 228 6.47 -6.74 -4.24
CA ASP A 228 5.59 -5.98 -5.11
C ASP A 228 6.11 -4.56 -5.43
N GLY A 229 7.23 -4.16 -4.83
CA GLY A 229 7.79 -2.80 -4.96
C GLY A 229 7.26 -1.82 -3.91
N THR A 230 6.55 -2.27 -2.88
CA THR A 230 6.15 -1.39 -1.77
C THR A 230 7.28 -1.25 -0.76
N VAL A 231 7.72 -0.02 -0.49
CA VAL A 231 8.77 0.31 0.48
C VAL A 231 8.16 1.01 1.67
N TYR A 232 8.33 0.43 2.87
CA TYR A 232 7.91 1.01 4.14
C TYR A 232 9.11 1.62 4.86
N ILE A 233 9.05 2.92 5.12
CA ILE A 233 10.07 3.68 5.84
C ILE A 233 9.48 4.07 7.19
N SER A 234 9.96 3.41 8.25
CA SER A 234 9.47 3.59 9.61
C SER A 234 10.50 4.29 10.50
N GLY A 235 10.12 5.37 11.17
CA GLY A 235 11.02 6.14 12.02
C GLY A 235 10.31 6.89 13.14
N LEU A 236 11.02 7.15 14.25
CA LEU A 236 10.47 7.97 15.35
C LEU A 236 10.44 9.47 14.98
N ASN A 237 11.32 9.90 14.07
CA ASN A 237 11.39 11.28 13.62
C ASN A 237 10.89 11.37 12.17
N GLY A 238 9.78 12.10 11.96
CA GLY A 238 9.18 12.28 10.65
C GLY A 238 10.09 13.00 9.65
N GLU A 239 10.94 13.93 10.10
CA GLU A 239 11.85 14.65 9.20
C GLU A 239 12.93 13.73 8.61
N LEU A 240 13.49 12.83 9.44
CA LEU A 240 14.49 11.87 8.98
C LEU A 240 13.88 10.80 8.08
N ALA A 241 12.65 10.37 8.38
CA ALA A 241 11.90 9.47 7.52
C ALA A 241 11.63 10.10 6.15
N GLU A 242 11.30 11.39 6.09
CA GLU A 242 11.07 12.11 4.84
C GLU A 242 12.37 12.26 4.03
N GLN A 243 13.50 12.53 4.68
CA GLN A 243 14.80 12.55 3.99
C GLN A 243 15.16 11.20 3.39
N ALA A 244 14.90 10.10 4.11
CA ALA A 244 15.08 8.75 3.58
C ALA A 244 14.13 8.47 2.40
N ARG A 245 12.88 8.97 2.46
CA ARG A 245 11.90 8.87 1.37
C ARG A 245 12.41 9.56 0.10
N VAL A 246 12.88 10.80 0.22
CA VAL A 246 13.43 11.57 -0.90
C VAL A 246 14.69 10.91 -1.48
N GLU A 247 15.57 10.36 -0.64
CA GLU A 247 16.75 9.63 -1.13
C GLU A 247 16.34 8.38 -1.93
N ILE A 248 15.38 7.59 -1.42
CA ILE A 248 14.86 6.42 -2.13
C ILE A 248 14.20 6.80 -3.46
N GLU A 249 13.37 7.85 -3.48
CA GLU A 249 12.77 8.35 -4.71
C GLU A 249 13.81 8.82 -5.71
N SER A 250 14.83 9.56 -5.28
CA SER A 250 15.89 10.02 -6.16
C SER A 250 16.69 8.88 -6.81
N MET A 251 16.80 7.74 -6.12
CA MET A 251 17.48 6.54 -6.62
C MET A 251 16.62 5.72 -7.59
N THR A 252 15.29 5.81 -7.48
CA THR A 252 14.34 5.08 -8.32
C THR A 252 13.68 5.93 -9.39
N GLU A 253 13.84 7.26 -9.32
CA GLU A 253 13.30 8.18 -10.30
C GLU A 253 13.82 7.82 -11.69
N GLU A 254 12.87 7.64 -12.59
CA GLU A 254 13.16 7.32 -13.97
C GLU A 254 13.27 8.61 -14.76
N VAL A 255 14.25 8.65 -15.65
CA VAL A 255 14.41 9.76 -16.56
C VAL A 255 13.28 9.72 -17.58
N GLN A 256 12.29 10.60 -17.44
CA GLN A 256 11.15 10.66 -18.34
C GLN A 256 11.51 11.40 -19.63
N VAL A 257 11.20 10.79 -20.77
CA VAL A 257 11.31 11.44 -22.08
C VAL A 257 10.41 12.68 -22.12
N GLY A 258 10.97 13.82 -22.47
CA GLY A 258 10.31 15.13 -22.52
C GLY A 258 10.41 15.96 -21.24
N LYS A 259 10.88 15.39 -20.11
CA LYS A 259 11.11 16.16 -18.88
C LYS A 259 12.44 16.90 -18.96
N ILE A 260 12.45 18.13 -18.44
CA ILE A 260 13.64 19.00 -18.38
C ILE A 260 14.34 18.74 -17.06
N TYR A 261 15.64 18.45 -17.13
CA TYR A 261 16.51 18.22 -15.98
C TYR A 261 17.69 19.18 -16.04
N THR A 262 18.10 19.68 -14.87
CA THR A 262 19.35 20.45 -14.73
C THR A 262 20.37 19.53 -14.06
N GLY A 263 21.51 19.34 -14.71
CA GLY A 263 22.54 18.41 -14.26
C GLY A 263 23.95 18.94 -14.49
N GLN A 264 24.93 18.38 -13.78
CA GLN A 264 26.34 18.75 -13.94
C GLN A 264 27.04 17.93 -15.01
N VAL A 265 27.91 18.57 -15.78
CA VAL A 265 28.75 17.90 -16.78
C VAL A 265 29.83 17.08 -16.09
N VAL A 266 29.76 15.76 -16.19
CA VAL A 266 30.72 14.83 -15.59
C VAL A 266 31.96 14.66 -16.47
N ARG A 267 31.76 14.65 -17.79
CA ARG A 267 32.84 14.54 -18.77
C ARG A 267 32.42 15.15 -20.11
N VAL A 268 33.42 15.59 -20.86
CA VAL A 268 33.27 16.17 -22.19
C VAL A 268 34.09 15.35 -23.16
N GLU A 269 33.51 14.99 -24.30
CA GLU A 269 34.15 14.28 -25.41
C GLU A 269 33.99 15.12 -26.69
N ALA A 270 34.78 14.82 -27.72
CA ALA A 270 34.74 15.57 -28.98
C ALA A 270 33.37 15.56 -29.71
N TYR A 271 32.52 14.59 -29.41
CA TYR A 271 31.21 14.41 -30.03
C TYR A 271 30.03 14.80 -29.11
N GLY A 272 30.28 15.15 -27.85
CA GLY A 272 29.20 15.51 -26.92
C GLY A 272 29.64 15.65 -25.46
N ALA A 273 28.72 16.12 -24.63
CA ALA A 273 28.92 16.26 -23.18
C ALA A 273 28.03 15.26 -22.42
N PHE A 274 28.59 14.63 -21.39
CA PHE A 274 27.83 13.76 -20.49
C PHE A 274 27.40 14.55 -19.26
N VAL A 275 26.09 14.62 -19.04
CA VAL A 275 25.46 15.36 -17.95
C VAL A 275 24.85 14.36 -16.98
N ASN A 276 25.16 14.48 -15.69
CA ASN A 276 24.55 13.68 -14.64
C ASN A 276 23.16 14.24 -14.33
N LEU A 277 22.12 13.45 -14.58
CA LEU A 277 20.72 13.85 -14.39
C LEU A 277 20.21 13.43 -13.01
N LEU A 278 20.54 12.20 -12.63
CA LEU A 278 20.15 11.55 -11.39
C LEU A 278 21.34 10.70 -10.89
N PRO A 279 21.38 10.35 -9.59
CA PRO A 279 22.45 9.51 -9.03
C PRO A 279 22.60 8.20 -9.81
N GLY A 280 23.72 8.06 -10.55
CA GLY A 280 24.02 6.89 -11.37
C GLY A 280 23.38 6.84 -12.77
N ILE A 281 22.71 7.91 -13.21
CA ILE A 281 22.19 8.05 -14.59
C ILE A 281 22.82 9.26 -15.28
N ASP A 282 23.66 8.97 -16.27
CA ASP A 282 24.29 9.98 -17.14
C ASP A 282 23.58 10.02 -18.48
N GLY A 283 23.28 11.22 -18.97
CA GLY A 283 22.76 11.45 -20.32
C GLY A 283 23.79 12.11 -21.22
N LEU A 284 23.76 11.75 -22.51
CA LEU A 284 24.64 12.31 -23.53
C LEU A 284 23.92 13.44 -24.29
N VAL A 285 24.51 14.63 -24.29
CA VAL A 285 24.14 15.73 -25.20
C VAL A 285 25.08 15.69 -26.40
N HIS A 286 24.57 15.41 -27.59
CA HIS A 286 25.38 15.43 -28.81
C HIS A 286 25.75 16.87 -29.21
N ILE A 287 26.90 17.08 -29.86
CA ILE A 287 27.39 18.41 -30.27
C ILE A 287 26.36 19.23 -31.08
N SER A 288 25.51 18.55 -31.85
CA SER A 288 24.44 19.19 -32.64
C SER A 288 23.21 19.62 -31.84
N GLN A 289 23.13 19.26 -30.55
CA GLN A 289 21.99 19.54 -29.66
C GLN A 289 22.40 20.41 -28.47
N LEU A 290 23.63 20.94 -28.47
CA LEU A 290 24.21 21.75 -27.40
C LEU A 290 23.82 23.23 -27.46
N ALA A 291 23.51 23.76 -28.65
CA ALA A 291 23.09 25.15 -28.85
C ALA A 291 22.19 25.27 -30.10
N ASP A 292 21.53 26.42 -30.24
CA ASP A 292 20.73 26.84 -31.41
C ASP A 292 21.59 27.22 -32.64
N TYR A 293 22.91 27.31 -32.46
CA TYR A 293 23.88 27.57 -33.52
C TYR A 293 24.90 26.43 -33.67
N ARG A 294 25.60 26.40 -34.82
CA ARG A 294 26.60 25.37 -35.10
C ARG A 294 27.84 25.56 -34.24
N VAL A 295 28.06 24.61 -33.33
CA VAL A 295 29.20 24.58 -32.41
C VAL A 295 30.33 23.78 -33.06
N ASN A 296 31.55 24.32 -33.09
CA ASN A 296 32.70 23.62 -33.65
C ASN A 296 33.40 22.73 -32.60
N ASN A 297 33.41 23.15 -31.33
CA ASN A 297 34.01 22.42 -30.22
C ASN A 297 33.07 22.43 -29.00
N VAL A 298 32.89 21.27 -28.37
CA VAL A 298 32.01 21.12 -27.19
C VAL A 298 32.51 21.96 -26.00
N GLU A 299 33.83 22.12 -25.87
CA GLU A 299 34.50 22.88 -24.81
C GLU A 299 34.17 24.39 -24.83
N GLU A 300 33.61 24.92 -25.91
CA GLU A 300 33.16 26.32 -25.97
C GLU A 300 31.90 26.56 -25.13
N ILE A 301 31.15 25.51 -24.81
CA ILE A 301 29.79 25.61 -24.25
C ILE A 301 29.61 24.77 -22.99
N ALA A 302 30.38 23.69 -22.84
CA ALA A 302 30.28 22.78 -21.70
C ALA A 302 31.69 22.42 -21.21
N ASN A 303 32.02 22.84 -19.99
CA ASN A 303 33.20 22.36 -19.27
C ASN A 303 32.79 21.34 -18.21
N VAL A 304 33.75 20.51 -17.80
CA VAL A 304 33.54 19.59 -16.68
C VAL A 304 33.21 20.40 -15.42
N GLY A 305 32.07 20.09 -14.80
CA GLY A 305 31.54 20.78 -13.63
C GLY A 305 30.47 21.85 -13.92
N ASP A 306 30.22 22.19 -15.18
CA ASP A 306 29.16 23.17 -15.53
C ASP A 306 27.76 22.57 -15.36
N GLU A 307 26.80 23.39 -14.93
CA GLU A 307 25.38 23.01 -14.87
C GLU A 307 24.67 23.31 -16.19
N LEU A 308 24.06 22.27 -16.78
CA LEU A 308 23.31 22.36 -18.03
C LEU A 308 21.87 21.92 -17.82
N THR A 309 20.93 22.78 -18.23
CA THR A 309 19.50 22.44 -18.33
C THR A 309 19.24 21.78 -19.68
N THR A 310 18.74 20.54 -19.65
CA THR A 310 18.58 19.70 -20.84
C THR A 310 17.28 18.91 -20.78
N MET A 311 16.67 18.67 -21.94
CA MET A 311 15.47 17.82 -22.07
C MET A 311 15.86 16.43 -22.54
N VAL A 312 15.20 15.41 -22.00
CA VAL A 312 15.40 14.03 -22.44
C VAL A 312 14.64 13.79 -23.72
N ILE A 313 15.34 13.43 -24.79
CA ILE A 313 14.75 13.24 -26.12
C ILE A 313 14.49 11.77 -26.44
N ASP A 314 15.31 10.88 -25.89
CA ASP A 314 15.22 9.45 -26.14
C ASP A 314 15.90 8.66 -25.03
N VAL A 315 15.41 7.45 -24.78
CA VAL A 315 16.06 6.47 -23.91
C VAL A 315 16.23 5.19 -24.73
N ASP A 316 17.47 4.86 -25.07
CA ASP A 316 17.76 3.65 -25.83
C ASP A 316 17.49 2.39 -24.96
N PRO A 317 17.11 1.23 -25.55
CA PRO A 317 16.82 -0.02 -24.80
C PRO A 317 18.00 -0.57 -23.97
N THR A 318 19.20 0.00 -24.15
CA THR A 318 20.42 -0.32 -23.39
C THR A 318 20.60 0.58 -22.16
N GLY A 319 19.64 1.47 -21.87
CA GLY A 319 19.69 2.40 -20.74
C GLY A 319 20.47 3.69 -21.00
N LYS A 320 20.84 3.98 -22.26
CA LYS A 320 21.53 5.24 -22.61
C LYS A 320 20.50 6.34 -22.84
N VAL A 321 20.62 7.41 -22.07
CA VAL A 321 19.75 8.58 -22.17
C VAL A 321 20.34 9.60 -23.14
N ARG A 322 19.55 10.05 -24.12
CA ARG A 322 19.91 11.14 -25.02
C ARG A 322 19.25 12.43 -24.55
N LEU A 323 20.03 13.49 -24.54
CA LEU A 323 19.65 14.80 -24.04
C LEU A 323 19.77 15.84 -25.16
N SER A 324 18.91 16.85 -25.12
CA SER A 324 19.00 18.04 -25.97
C SER A 324 18.87 19.30 -25.13
N ARG A 325 19.85 20.19 -25.27
CA ARG A 325 19.78 21.57 -24.74
C ARG A 325 19.02 22.48 -25.71
N GLN A 326 19.15 22.24 -27.01
CA GLN A 326 18.44 23.00 -28.04
C GLN A 326 16.91 22.87 -27.91
N ALA A 327 16.40 21.69 -27.55
CA ALA A 327 14.97 21.49 -27.31
C ALA A 327 14.41 22.38 -26.18
N VAL A 328 15.23 22.68 -25.16
CA VAL A 328 14.88 23.60 -24.07
C VAL A 328 14.92 25.06 -24.53
N LEU A 329 15.92 25.43 -25.34
CA LEU A 329 16.11 26.80 -25.83
C LEU A 329 15.05 27.21 -26.87
N GLU A 330 14.66 26.29 -27.75
CA GLU A 330 13.70 26.55 -28.82
C GLU A 330 12.27 26.05 -28.51
N GLY A 331 12.05 25.40 -27.36
CA GLY A 331 10.73 24.94 -26.91
C GLY A 331 10.16 23.78 -27.74
N TRP A 332 11.01 22.88 -28.22
CA TRP A 332 10.58 21.74 -29.05
C TRP A 332 9.91 20.65 -28.23
N SER A 333 9.03 19.88 -28.88
CA SER A 333 8.54 18.61 -28.34
C SER A 333 9.63 17.53 -28.41
N ALA A 334 9.54 16.51 -27.54
CA ALA A 334 10.49 15.40 -27.51
C ALA A 334 10.57 14.63 -28.85
N GLU A 335 9.46 14.57 -29.60
CA GLU A 335 9.41 13.94 -30.93
C GLU A 335 10.15 14.76 -32.00
N GLU A 336 9.94 16.08 -32.04
CA GLU A 336 10.63 17.00 -32.97
C GLU A 336 12.15 17.04 -32.72
N ALA A 337 12.55 17.03 -31.44
CA ALA A 337 13.95 16.98 -31.06
C ALA A 337 14.61 15.65 -31.48
N ARG A 338 13.89 14.53 -31.37
CA ARG A 338 14.36 13.20 -31.80
C ARG A 338 14.47 13.07 -33.32
N GLU A 339 13.58 13.69 -34.08
CA GLU A 339 13.67 13.73 -35.55
C GLU A 339 14.86 14.57 -36.04
N ARG A 340 15.11 15.72 -35.42
CA ARG A 340 16.25 16.59 -35.76
C ARG A 340 17.60 15.98 -35.37
N ASP A 341 17.66 15.20 -34.29
CA ASP A 341 18.83 14.41 -33.92
C ASP A 341 19.13 13.31 -34.98
N ARG A 342 18.11 12.59 -35.45
CA ARG A 342 18.26 11.57 -36.51
C ARG A 342 18.56 12.16 -37.89
N GLY A 343 18.09 13.38 -38.16
CA GLY A 343 18.26 14.09 -39.44
C GLY A 343 19.71 14.44 -39.80
N GLY A 344 20.63 14.44 -38.83
CA GLY A 344 22.06 14.73 -39.06
C GLY A 344 22.83 13.67 -39.84
N SER A 345 22.26 12.48 -40.09
CA SER A 345 22.96 11.35 -40.71
C SER A 345 22.65 11.11 -42.21
N ARG A 346 21.97 12.03 -42.91
CA ARG A 346 21.92 12.00 -44.38
C ARG A 346 23.00 12.87 -44.98
N GLY A 347 24.22 12.34 -44.96
CA GLY A 347 25.30 12.77 -45.85
C GLY A 347 24.87 12.66 -47.31
N GLY A 348 25.14 13.72 -48.07
CA GLY A 348 24.85 13.80 -49.50
C GLY A 348 25.49 12.65 -50.27
N GLY A 349 24.67 11.92 -51.01
CA GLY A 349 25.08 10.77 -51.81
C GLY A 349 24.16 10.56 -52.99
N GLY A 350 24.50 11.23 -54.10
CA GLY A 350 24.24 10.81 -55.48
C GLY A 350 22.77 10.67 -55.90
N ASP A 351 22.21 11.75 -56.44
CA ASP A 351 21.01 11.69 -57.28
C ASP A 351 21.24 10.75 -58.47
N ARG A 352 20.43 9.69 -58.49
CA ARG A 352 20.34 8.72 -59.59
C ARG A 352 19.56 9.35 -60.73
N GLY A 353 20.15 9.29 -61.92
CA GLY A 353 19.42 9.47 -63.17
C GLY A 353 18.37 8.38 -63.40
N GLY A 354 17.47 8.65 -64.35
CA GLY A 354 16.53 7.65 -64.83
C GLY A 354 15.48 8.20 -65.78
N ASP A 355 15.89 8.70 -66.95
CA ASP A 355 14.96 9.01 -68.04
C ASP A 355 15.51 8.48 -69.36
N ARG A 356 15.24 7.20 -69.66
CA ARG A 356 15.32 6.63 -71.01
C ARG A 356 14.30 5.50 -71.15
N GLY A 357 13.21 5.81 -71.85
CA GLY A 357 12.32 4.84 -72.46
C GLY A 357 13.01 4.04 -73.57
N GLY A 358 12.48 2.85 -73.83
CA GLY A 358 12.94 1.98 -74.91
C GLY A 358 12.15 0.67 -74.96
N ASP A 359 11.19 0.64 -75.86
CA ASP A 359 10.36 -0.48 -76.31
C ASP A 359 11.09 -1.77 -76.72
N ARG A 360 10.27 -2.84 -76.80
CA ARG A 360 10.41 -4.19 -77.45
C ARG A 360 10.50 -5.31 -76.41
N GLY A 361 9.65 -6.33 -76.38
CA GLY A 361 8.71 -6.87 -77.37
C GLY A 361 8.94 -8.37 -77.53
N GLY A 362 7.93 -9.17 -77.17
CA GLY A 362 7.75 -10.60 -77.47
C GLY A 362 8.50 -11.59 -76.55
N ASP A 363 8.07 -12.83 -76.35
CA ASP A 363 6.85 -13.59 -76.68
C ASP A 363 7.06 -15.01 -76.09
N ARG A 364 5.97 -15.76 -75.83
CA ARG A 364 5.93 -17.21 -75.48
C ARG A 364 6.44 -17.60 -74.07
N GLY A 365 5.78 -18.45 -73.28
CA GLY A 365 4.66 -19.34 -73.50
C GLY A 365 4.86 -20.65 -72.72
N GLY A 366 3.88 -21.04 -71.90
CA GLY A 366 3.47 -22.45 -71.75
C GLY A 366 4.03 -23.32 -70.61
N ARG A 367 3.06 -23.98 -69.93
CA ARG A 367 3.12 -25.26 -69.17
C ARG A 367 3.96 -25.27 -67.88
N GLY A 368 3.46 -25.69 -66.72
CA GLY A 368 2.46 -26.71 -66.43
C GLY A 368 3.16 -27.83 -65.64
N GLY A 369 2.62 -28.25 -64.49
CA GLY A 369 3.15 -29.40 -63.76
C GLY A 369 2.80 -29.46 -62.28
N ASP A 370 1.63 -30.02 -61.99
CA ASP A 370 1.24 -30.64 -60.72
C ASP A 370 2.11 -31.86 -60.36
N ARG A 371 1.98 -32.27 -59.08
CA ARG A 371 2.47 -33.48 -58.35
C ARG A 371 3.63 -33.14 -57.42
N GLY A 372 3.53 -33.30 -56.10
CA GLY A 372 2.87 -34.37 -55.34
C GLY A 372 3.95 -35.29 -54.78
N GLY A 373 4.08 -35.41 -53.46
CA GLY A 373 5.11 -36.26 -52.85
C GLY A 373 5.16 -36.19 -51.34
N ASN A 374 4.38 -37.06 -50.70
CA ASN A 374 4.29 -37.29 -49.27
C ASN A 374 5.45 -38.17 -48.74
N ARG A 375 5.63 -38.12 -47.41
CA ARG A 375 6.27 -39.09 -46.48
C ARG A 375 7.76 -38.96 -46.18
N GLY A 376 8.03 -38.83 -44.87
CA GLY A 376 8.89 -39.81 -44.22
C GLY A 376 9.70 -39.32 -43.01
N GLY A 377 9.12 -39.48 -41.80
CA GLY A 377 9.77 -40.17 -40.67
C GLY A 377 10.85 -39.46 -39.86
N GLY A 378 10.75 -39.57 -38.52
CA GLY A 378 11.88 -39.28 -37.64
C GLY A 378 11.52 -39.02 -36.19
N ASP A 379 11.09 -40.07 -35.49
CA ASP A 379 10.67 -40.09 -34.10
C ASP A 379 11.87 -40.31 -33.14
N ARG A 380 11.74 -39.86 -31.89
CA ARG A 380 12.45 -40.27 -30.63
C ARG A 380 13.80 -39.65 -30.24
N ARG A 381 13.78 -38.96 -29.08
CA ARG A 381 14.42 -39.28 -27.77
C ARG A 381 14.28 -38.01 -26.90
N GLY A 382 13.79 -37.97 -25.67
CA GLY A 382 13.86 -38.94 -24.57
C GLY A 382 14.90 -38.46 -23.56
N GLY A 383 14.48 -37.97 -22.38
CA GLY A 383 15.39 -37.65 -21.27
C GLY A 383 14.72 -36.90 -20.11
N ARG A 384 14.31 -37.66 -19.09
CA ARG A 384 13.93 -37.19 -17.75
C ARG A 384 15.16 -36.66 -16.99
N TYR A 385 14.99 -35.68 -16.11
CA TYR A 385 15.00 -35.84 -14.64
C TYR A 385 14.19 -34.72 -14.00
#